data_AF-A0A9Q5NBJ5-F1
#
_entry.id   AF-A0A9Q5NBJ5-F1
#
_cell.length_a   1.000
_cell.length_b   1.000
_cell.length_c   1.000
_cell.angle_alpha   90.00
_cell.angle_beta   90.00
_cell.angle_gamma   90.00
#
_symmetry.space_group_name_H-M   'P 1'
#
loop_
_entity.id
_entity.type
_entity.pdbx_description
1 polymer ?
#
loop_
_entity_poly.entity_id
_entity_poly.type
_entity_poly.pdbx_seq_one_letter_code
_entity_poly.pdbx_strand_id
1 'polypeptide(L)'
;MHGADMFITCLFQRIEKPLSSLLSDLCIPPSLATTILDTDVGETWLTAIPDFERRLSAVNARKRVKAARDLTEVTEGLRIVAATKIRVFFLTLLQPVRTSMTTNMQVLQTSVMLKYRPLYEFLQNHAEDVAKEIQRSYVTATRVYYETGFRRYIRSLGWIKARTTEKTELIGSSDVQIEFTVDEHRLAHARLDGPPVVQAYIAEDKTHKEPLEALFRSILLVLMDNGSAEYTFVTAFFPQPSQDPTPKTSDSSGTVFSHPDSRGLPAEDTRRASPGAETIGKVQARGCLPLETWLFGLRMQFWPVFQKQMTEHVASLSKLNEAGSGGYFRRAVGPTDSLVQKIGSRYVAFFWSFIILTETEDETMIFSNLTRLRTELTNLIVNQSKRIGDPLKSATFQSSMFEMLLQAMSKNQYSMSHPKAQSELAYWREREEESRRRMTSTSSSRQNR
;
A
#
# COMPACT_ATOMS: atom_id res chain seq x y z
N MET A 1 47.42 -53.41 -44.53
CA MET A 1 46.00 -53.68 -44.21
C MET A 1 45.52 -52.96 -42.93
N HIS A 2 46.36 -52.72 -41.92
CA HIS A 2 45.94 -52.01 -40.67
C HIS A 2 45.42 -50.57 -40.83
N GLY A 3 45.90 -49.80 -41.82
CA GLY A 3 45.48 -48.40 -42.01
C GLY A 3 44.07 -48.21 -42.58
N ALA A 4 43.57 -49.19 -43.36
CA ALA A 4 42.24 -49.15 -43.96
C ALA A 4 41.14 -49.49 -42.94
N ASP A 5 41.37 -50.48 -42.09
CA ASP A 5 40.46 -50.81 -40.98
C ASP A 5 40.35 -49.66 -39.97
N MET A 6 41.47 -48.99 -39.65
CA MET A 6 41.44 -47.84 -38.75
C MET A 6 40.68 -46.64 -39.36
N PHE A 7 40.79 -46.43 -40.68
CA PHE A 7 40.03 -45.41 -41.40
C PHE A 7 38.53 -45.72 -41.44
N ILE A 8 38.16 -46.97 -41.73
CA ILE A 8 36.75 -47.41 -41.76
C ILE A 8 36.13 -47.32 -40.36
N THR A 9 36.84 -47.76 -39.32
CA THR A 9 36.36 -47.69 -37.94
C THR A 9 36.17 -46.23 -37.48
N CYS A 10 37.10 -45.35 -37.86
CA CYS A 10 36.99 -43.91 -37.57
C CYS A 10 35.84 -43.25 -38.35
N LEU A 11 35.62 -43.63 -39.62
CA LEU A 11 34.49 -43.16 -40.42
C LEU A 11 33.15 -43.62 -39.85
N PHE A 12 33.07 -44.87 -39.40
CA PHE A 12 31.88 -45.45 -38.78
C PHE A 12 31.53 -44.73 -37.48
N GLN A 13 32.50 -44.53 -36.58
CA GLN A 13 32.31 -43.77 -35.35
C GLN A 13 31.91 -42.30 -35.59
N ARG A 14 32.37 -41.72 -36.72
CA ARG A 14 32.05 -40.33 -37.10
C ARG A 14 30.63 -40.16 -37.63
N ILE A 15 30.01 -41.22 -38.15
CA ILE A 15 28.62 -41.24 -38.64
C ILE A 15 27.65 -41.77 -37.57
N GLU A 16 28.08 -42.74 -36.77
CA GLU A 16 27.30 -43.36 -35.71
C GLU A 16 26.92 -42.36 -34.61
N LYS A 17 27.85 -41.50 -34.17
CA LYS A 17 27.57 -40.49 -33.14
C LYS A 17 26.47 -39.49 -33.57
N PRO A 18 26.53 -38.85 -34.76
CA PRO A 18 25.44 -38.00 -35.24
C PRO A 18 24.11 -38.73 -35.43
N LEU A 19 24.13 -39.96 -35.93
CA LEU A 19 22.91 -40.73 -36.19
C LEU A 19 22.25 -41.19 -34.89
N SER A 20 23.03 -41.67 -33.93
CA SER A 20 22.59 -42.03 -32.59
C SER A 20 22.01 -40.81 -31.85
N SER A 21 22.69 -39.66 -31.95
CA SER A 21 22.18 -38.38 -31.45
C SER A 21 20.83 -38.01 -32.09
N LEU A 22 20.72 -38.09 -33.42
CA LEU A 22 19.48 -37.81 -34.15
C LEU A 22 18.33 -38.74 -33.75
N LEU A 23 18.60 -40.04 -33.60
CA LEU A 23 17.61 -41.03 -33.16
C LEU A 23 17.17 -40.77 -31.72
N SER A 24 18.11 -40.45 -30.83
CA SER A 24 17.80 -40.13 -29.43
C SER A 24 16.98 -38.86 -29.28
N ASP A 25 17.15 -37.88 -30.19
CA ASP A 25 16.42 -36.62 -30.21
C ASP A 25 15.01 -36.75 -30.82
N LEU A 26 14.83 -37.58 -31.84
CA LEU A 26 13.57 -37.70 -32.58
C LEU A 26 12.65 -38.80 -32.04
N CYS A 27 13.21 -39.89 -31.51
CA CYS A 27 12.41 -41.02 -31.06
C CYS A 27 11.57 -40.63 -29.83
N ILE A 28 10.29 -41.03 -29.79
CA ILE A 28 9.46 -40.90 -28.59
C ILE A 28 9.51 -42.25 -27.87
N PRO A 29 10.08 -42.33 -26.66
CA PRO A 29 10.09 -43.58 -25.91
C PRO A 29 8.66 -44.08 -25.66
N PRO A 30 8.37 -45.40 -25.80
CA PRO A 30 7.04 -45.93 -25.52
C PRO A 30 6.57 -45.62 -24.10
N SER A 31 7.49 -45.64 -23.12
CA SER A 31 7.21 -45.27 -21.73
C SER A 31 6.72 -43.82 -21.57
N LEU A 32 7.22 -42.89 -22.39
CA LEU A 32 6.77 -41.51 -22.40
C LEU A 32 5.35 -41.39 -22.96
N ALA A 33 5.06 -42.08 -24.07
CA ALA A 33 3.73 -42.11 -24.65
C ALA A 33 2.70 -42.75 -23.69
N THR A 34 3.02 -43.89 -23.09
CA THR A 34 2.18 -44.55 -22.07
C THR A 34 1.92 -43.63 -20.88
N THR A 35 2.92 -42.86 -20.43
CA THR A 35 2.73 -41.89 -19.34
C THR A 35 1.68 -40.84 -19.73
N ILE A 36 1.79 -40.24 -20.92
CA ILE A 36 0.86 -39.20 -21.39
C ILE A 36 -0.55 -39.77 -21.64
N LEU A 37 -0.64 -40.95 -22.24
CA LEU A 37 -1.91 -41.57 -22.66
C LEU A 37 -2.67 -42.21 -21.49
N ASP A 38 -1.98 -42.95 -20.62
CA ASP A 38 -2.63 -43.88 -19.69
C ASP A 38 -2.64 -43.42 -18.23
N THR A 39 -1.88 -42.37 -17.89
CA THR A 39 -1.82 -41.84 -16.51
C THR A 39 -2.52 -40.49 -16.35
N ASP A 40 -2.94 -40.17 -15.13
CA ASP A 40 -3.42 -38.85 -14.75
C ASP A 40 -2.26 -37.89 -14.46
N VAL A 41 -2.52 -36.59 -14.58
CA VAL A 41 -1.51 -35.55 -14.35
C VAL A 41 -1.06 -35.57 -12.89
N GLY A 42 0.22 -35.83 -12.67
CA GLY A 42 0.84 -35.97 -11.36
C GLY A 42 2.33 -35.63 -11.38
N GLU A 43 3.09 -36.10 -10.39
CA GLU A 43 4.52 -35.77 -10.27
C GLU A 43 5.36 -36.33 -11.43
N THR A 44 4.99 -37.50 -11.97
CA THR A 44 5.65 -38.13 -13.12
C THR A 44 5.60 -37.26 -14.37
N TRP A 45 4.59 -36.39 -14.48
CA TRP A 45 4.44 -35.48 -15.61
C TRP A 45 5.45 -34.33 -15.59
N LEU A 46 6.04 -34.01 -14.43
CA LEU A 46 7.02 -32.94 -14.29
C LEU A 46 8.34 -33.27 -15.00
N THR A 47 8.65 -34.55 -15.22
CA THR A 47 9.81 -34.99 -16.01
C THR A 47 9.39 -35.40 -17.42
N ALA A 48 8.22 -36.01 -17.58
CA ALA A 48 7.72 -36.46 -18.88
C ALA A 48 7.43 -35.31 -19.85
N ILE A 49 6.77 -34.24 -19.42
CA ILE A 49 6.38 -33.14 -20.30
C ILE A 49 7.59 -32.35 -20.84
N PRO A 50 8.61 -31.99 -20.02
CA PRO A 50 9.82 -31.37 -20.56
C PRO A 50 10.59 -32.26 -21.55
N ASP A 51 10.67 -33.57 -21.32
CA ASP A 51 11.29 -34.50 -22.28
C ASP A 51 10.48 -34.58 -23.58
N PHE A 52 9.14 -34.61 -23.47
CA PHE A 52 8.25 -34.56 -24.62
C PHE A 52 8.39 -33.25 -25.41
N GLU A 53 8.45 -32.09 -24.73
CA GLU A 53 8.63 -30.77 -25.33
C GLU A 53 9.94 -30.65 -26.10
N ARG A 54 11.04 -31.18 -25.55
CA ARG A 54 12.35 -31.25 -26.23
C ARG A 54 12.24 -32.04 -27.54
N ARG A 55 11.59 -33.21 -27.51
CA ARG A 55 11.41 -34.08 -28.68
C ARG A 55 10.46 -33.45 -29.71
N LEU A 56 9.35 -32.85 -29.27
CA LEU A 56 8.40 -32.13 -30.10
C LEU A 56 9.09 -30.97 -30.83
N SER A 57 9.92 -30.20 -30.14
CA SER A 57 10.72 -29.13 -30.73
C SER A 57 11.73 -29.65 -31.75
N ALA A 58 12.40 -30.78 -31.46
CA ALA A 58 13.35 -31.41 -32.38
C ALA A 58 12.67 -31.92 -33.66
N VAL A 59 11.48 -32.52 -33.55
CA VAL A 59 10.66 -32.95 -34.70
C VAL A 59 10.24 -31.74 -35.53
N ASN A 60 9.76 -30.67 -34.89
CA ASN A 60 9.34 -29.44 -35.56
C ASN A 60 10.47 -28.69 -36.28
N ALA A 61 11.69 -28.69 -35.71
CA ALA A 61 12.85 -28.08 -36.35
C ALA A 61 13.32 -28.85 -37.60
N ARG A 62 13.02 -30.16 -37.68
CA ARG A 62 13.56 -31.08 -38.70
C ARG A 62 12.49 -31.59 -39.67
N LYS A 63 11.45 -30.81 -39.97
CA LYS A 63 10.34 -31.15 -40.90
C LYS A 63 10.75 -31.56 -42.33
N ARG A 64 12.00 -31.33 -42.74
CA ARG A 64 12.55 -31.78 -44.04
C ARG A 64 12.98 -33.25 -44.04
N VAL A 65 13.21 -33.84 -42.87
CA VAL A 65 13.62 -35.24 -42.71
C VAL A 65 12.37 -36.14 -42.75
N LYS A 66 12.40 -37.20 -43.58
CA LYS A 66 11.26 -38.13 -43.71
C LYS A 66 10.82 -38.71 -42.35
N ALA A 67 11.77 -39.20 -41.54
CA ALA A 67 11.48 -39.72 -40.21
C ALA A 67 10.78 -38.71 -39.28
N ALA A 68 11.13 -37.42 -39.37
CA ALA A 68 10.46 -36.38 -38.59
C ALA A 68 9.03 -36.08 -39.10
N ARG A 69 8.80 -36.17 -40.42
CA ARG A 69 7.45 -36.06 -41.00
C ARG A 69 6.56 -37.20 -40.56
N ASP A 70 7.07 -38.44 -40.61
CA ASP A 70 6.31 -39.64 -40.22
C ASP A 70 5.91 -39.59 -38.72
N LEU A 71 6.70 -38.91 -37.88
CA LEU A 71 6.40 -38.70 -36.46
C LEU A 71 5.48 -37.51 -36.18
N THR A 72 5.22 -36.64 -37.16
CA THR A 72 4.50 -35.37 -36.93
C THR A 72 3.07 -35.60 -36.43
N GLU A 73 2.32 -36.51 -37.05
CA GLU A 73 0.95 -36.83 -36.62
C GLU A 73 0.90 -37.42 -35.21
N VAL A 74 1.85 -38.31 -34.88
CA VAL A 74 1.95 -38.93 -33.55
C VAL A 74 2.31 -37.90 -32.49
N THR A 75 3.30 -37.05 -32.74
CA THR A 75 3.67 -35.96 -31.82
C THR A 75 2.53 -34.99 -31.61
N GLU A 76 1.76 -34.69 -32.66
CA GLU A 76 0.63 -33.78 -32.58
C GLU A 76 -0.54 -34.38 -31.78
N GLY A 77 -0.83 -35.67 -31.99
CA GLY A 77 -1.80 -36.40 -31.17
C GLY A 77 -1.44 -36.41 -29.69
N LEU A 78 -0.18 -36.70 -29.36
CA LEU A 78 0.32 -36.65 -27.97
C LEU A 78 0.26 -35.23 -27.39
N ARG A 79 0.57 -34.20 -28.18
CA ARG A 79 0.44 -32.78 -27.77
C ARG A 79 -0.99 -32.45 -27.39
N ILE A 80 -1.98 -32.85 -28.21
CA ILE A 80 -3.41 -32.60 -27.94
C ILE A 80 -3.86 -33.31 -26.67
N VAL A 81 -3.48 -34.58 -26.48
CA VAL A 81 -3.85 -35.35 -25.28
C VAL A 81 -3.22 -34.74 -24.03
N ALA A 82 -1.92 -34.43 -24.07
CA ALA A 82 -1.21 -33.78 -22.97
C ALA A 82 -1.88 -32.44 -22.61
N ALA A 83 -2.14 -31.58 -23.61
CA ALA A 83 -2.78 -30.29 -23.38
C ALA A 83 -4.18 -30.44 -22.76
N THR A 84 -4.97 -31.40 -23.23
CA THR A 84 -6.32 -31.66 -22.71
C THR A 84 -6.29 -32.11 -21.25
N LYS A 85 -5.38 -33.02 -20.89
CA LYS A 85 -5.24 -33.51 -19.51
C LYS A 85 -4.71 -32.43 -18.56
N ILE A 86 -3.69 -31.68 -18.97
CA ILE A 86 -3.13 -30.56 -18.18
C ILE A 86 -4.18 -29.46 -17.97
N ARG A 87 -5.01 -29.17 -18.98
CA ARG A 87 -6.16 -28.26 -18.85
C ARG A 87 -7.11 -28.70 -17.75
N VAL A 88 -7.57 -29.95 -17.81
CA VAL A 88 -8.51 -30.49 -16.81
C VAL A 88 -7.90 -30.45 -15.42
N PHE A 89 -6.63 -30.80 -15.28
CA PHE A 89 -5.88 -30.74 -14.02
C PHE A 89 -5.91 -29.33 -13.41
N PHE A 90 -5.48 -28.30 -14.14
CA PHE A 90 -5.47 -26.93 -13.61
C PHE A 90 -6.88 -26.41 -13.32
N LEU A 91 -7.87 -26.67 -14.18
CA LEU A 91 -9.25 -26.23 -13.92
C LEU A 91 -9.83 -26.89 -12.67
N THR A 92 -9.45 -28.14 -12.39
CA THR A 92 -9.85 -28.87 -11.17
C THR A 92 -9.19 -28.28 -9.92
N LEU A 93 -7.91 -27.89 -9.98
CA LEU A 93 -7.22 -27.21 -8.88
C LEU A 93 -7.90 -25.88 -8.49
N LEU A 94 -8.56 -25.20 -9.42
CA LEU A 94 -9.26 -23.93 -9.17
C LEU A 94 -10.66 -24.12 -8.58
N GLN A 95 -11.21 -25.34 -8.60
CA GLN A 95 -12.59 -25.57 -8.16
C GLN A 95 -12.83 -25.22 -6.68
N PRO A 96 -11.95 -25.56 -5.72
CA PRO A 96 -12.14 -25.21 -4.31
C PRO A 96 -12.15 -23.68 -4.06
N VAL A 97 -11.39 -22.91 -4.85
CA VAL A 97 -11.36 -21.44 -4.76
C VAL A 97 -12.70 -20.82 -5.17
N ARG A 98 -13.38 -21.44 -6.13
CA ARG A 98 -14.68 -20.97 -6.64
C ARG A 98 -15.82 -21.23 -5.67
N THR A 99 -15.75 -22.32 -4.91
CA THR A 99 -16.87 -22.79 -4.08
C THR A 99 -16.71 -22.46 -2.60
N SER A 100 -15.47 -22.31 -2.11
CA SER A 100 -15.21 -22.10 -0.68
C SER A 100 -14.28 -20.92 -0.40
N MET A 101 -14.71 -20.09 0.55
CA MET A 101 -13.91 -19.00 1.12
C MET A 101 -12.93 -19.47 2.20
N THR A 102 -13.00 -20.72 2.63
CA THR A 102 -12.07 -21.30 3.61
C THR A 102 -10.85 -21.94 2.95
N THR A 103 -10.82 -21.98 1.62
CA THR A 103 -9.68 -22.48 0.86
C THR A 103 -8.45 -21.61 1.15
N ASN A 104 -7.35 -22.23 1.58
CA ASN A 104 -6.11 -21.50 1.78
C ASN A 104 -5.46 -21.19 0.41
N MET A 105 -5.79 -20.01 -0.13
CA MET A 105 -5.29 -19.54 -1.42
C MET A 105 -3.75 -19.55 -1.49
N GLN A 106 -3.08 -19.10 -0.42
CA GLN A 106 -1.63 -19.02 -0.39
C GLN A 106 -0.97 -20.40 -0.53
N VAL A 107 -1.49 -21.42 0.16
CA VAL A 107 -0.98 -22.79 0.03
C VAL A 107 -1.24 -23.36 -1.36
N LEU A 108 -2.45 -23.13 -1.93
CA LEU A 108 -2.77 -23.55 -3.29
C LEU A 108 -1.79 -22.93 -4.30
N GLN A 109 -1.52 -21.64 -4.18
CA GLN A 109 -0.60 -20.93 -5.07
C GLN A 109 0.84 -21.39 -4.91
N THR A 110 1.37 -21.33 -3.68
CA THR A 110 2.81 -21.50 -3.42
C THR A 110 3.25 -22.96 -3.41
N SER A 111 2.44 -23.85 -2.83
CA SER A 111 2.82 -25.25 -2.60
C SER A 111 2.28 -26.20 -3.68
N VAL A 112 1.14 -25.85 -4.30
CA VAL A 112 0.50 -26.70 -5.31
C VAL A 112 0.77 -26.16 -6.71
N MET A 113 0.26 -24.99 -7.08
CA MET A 113 0.33 -24.49 -8.47
C MET A 113 1.77 -24.27 -8.93
N LEU A 114 2.61 -23.57 -8.14
CA LEU A 114 4.01 -23.30 -8.54
C LEU A 114 4.81 -24.58 -8.84
N LYS A 115 4.54 -25.69 -8.13
CA LYS A 115 5.19 -26.99 -8.40
C LYS A 115 4.93 -27.49 -9.82
N TYR A 116 3.74 -27.23 -10.37
CA TYR A 116 3.31 -27.67 -11.69
C TYR A 116 3.52 -26.59 -12.77
N ARG A 117 4.27 -25.53 -12.49
CA ARG A 117 4.59 -24.46 -13.46
C ARG A 117 5.13 -24.98 -14.81
N PRO A 118 6.04 -25.98 -14.87
CA PRO A 118 6.52 -26.50 -16.17
C PRO A 118 5.40 -27.02 -17.08
N LEU A 119 4.30 -27.55 -16.50
CA LEU A 119 3.15 -28.00 -17.27
C LEU A 119 2.39 -26.82 -17.90
N TYR A 120 2.32 -25.69 -17.21
CA TYR A 120 1.73 -24.48 -17.75
C TYR A 120 2.61 -23.86 -18.85
N GLU A 121 3.93 -23.86 -18.68
CA GLU A 121 4.89 -23.39 -19.70
C GLU A 121 4.75 -24.20 -21.00
N PHE A 122 4.62 -25.52 -20.91
CA PHE A 122 4.31 -26.37 -22.08
C PHE A 122 3.04 -25.92 -22.80
N LEU A 123 1.98 -25.59 -22.06
CA LEU A 123 0.75 -25.06 -22.66
C LEU A 123 0.97 -23.69 -23.31
N GLN A 124 1.76 -22.80 -22.72
CA GLN A 124 2.06 -21.51 -23.33
C GLN A 124 2.76 -21.68 -24.68
N ASN A 125 3.70 -22.62 -24.78
CA ASN A 125 4.49 -22.84 -25.98
C ASN A 125 3.77 -23.64 -27.07
N HIS A 126 2.92 -24.60 -26.66
CA HIS A 126 2.36 -25.59 -27.57
C HIS A 126 0.83 -25.61 -27.64
N ALA A 127 0.12 -24.87 -26.79
CA ALA A 127 -1.34 -24.81 -26.75
C ALA A 127 -1.84 -23.47 -26.17
N GLU A 128 -1.44 -22.35 -26.80
CA GLU A 128 -1.63 -20.99 -26.28
C GLU A 128 -3.09 -20.69 -25.88
N ASP A 129 -4.08 -21.15 -26.66
CA ASP A 129 -5.50 -20.95 -26.35
C ASP A 129 -5.92 -21.58 -25.02
N VAL A 130 -5.37 -22.76 -24.72
CA VAL A 130 -5.60 -23.49 -23.47
C VAL A 130 -4.92 -22.77 -22.31
N ALA A 131 -3.68 -22.28 -22.50
CA ALA A 131 -2.98 -21.49 -21.50
C ALA A 131 -3.74 -20.20 -21.14
N LYS A 132 -4.25 -19.48 -22.15
CA LYS A 132 -5.10 -18.29 -21.98
C LYS A 132 -6.41 -18.61 -21.29
N GLU A 133 -6.99 -19.79 -21.53
CA GLU A 133 -8.21 -20.23 -20.85
C GLU A 133 -7.97 -20.46 -19.35
N ILE A 134 -6.88 -21.16 -18.99
CA ILE A 134 -6.49 -21.40 -17.59
C ILE A 134 -6.21 -20.08 -16.87
N GLN A 135 -5.47 -19.17 -17.50
CA GLN A 135 -5.18 -17.85 -16.95
C GLN A 135 -6.47 -17.05 -16.69
N ARG A 136 -7.39 -16.99 -17.66
CA ARG A 136 -8.70 -16.34 -17.47
C ARG A 136 -9.51 -16.99 -16.36
N SER A 137 -9.55 -18.33 -16.36
CA SER A 137 -10.24 -19.13 -15.34
C SER A 137 -9.72 -18.87 -13.93
N TYR A 138 -8.40 -18.72 -13.78
CA TYR A 138 -7.74 -18.36 -12.54
C TYR A 138 -8.13 -16.94 -12.12
N VAL A 139 -7.95 -15.94 -12.98
CA VAL A 139 -8.28 -14.54 -12.68
C VAL A 139 -9.74 -14.39 -12.25
N THR A 140 -10.68 -15.05 -12.93
CA THR A 140 -12.10 -15.02 -12.55
C THR A 140 -12.34 -15.68 -11.18
N ALA A 141 -11.76 -16.85 -10.92
CA ALA A 141 -11.92 -17.55 -9.64
C ALA A 141 -11.35 -16.72 -8.47
N THR A 142 -10.11 -16.27 -8.63
CA THR A 142 -9.37 -15.51 -7.61
C THR A 142 -10.01 -14.14 -7.34
N ARG A 143 -10.51 -13.46 -8.37
CA ARG A 143 -11.29 -12.22 -8.20
C ARG A 143 -12.51 -12.44 -7.32
N VAL A 144 -13.32 -13.45 -7.64
CA VAL A 144 -14.53 -13.76 -6.86
C VAL A 144 -14.17 -14.13 -5.42
N TYR A 145 -13.10 -14.91 -5.23
CA TYR A 145 -12.59 -15.28 -3.91
C TYR A 145 -12.23 -14.06 -3.06
N TYR A 146 -11.36 -13.19 -3.55
CA TYR A 146 -10.95 -12.02 -2.80
C TYR A 146 -12.09 -11.01 -2.62
N GLU A 147 -12.88 -10.72 -3.66
CA GLU A 147 -14.00 -9.78 -3.58
C GLU A 147 -15.03 -10.22 -2.52
N THR A 148 -15.35 -11.50 -2.48
CA THR A 148 -16.28 -12.07 -1.49
C THR A 148 -15.69 -11.99 -0.08
N GLY A 149 -14.43 -12.39 0.10
CA GLY A 149 -13.72 -12.32 1.37
C GLY A 149 -13.65 -10.88 1.92
N PHE A 150 -13.21 -9.92 1.10
CA PHE A 150 -13.12 -8.52 1.47
C PHE A 150 -14.49 -7.92 1.81
N ARG A 151 -15.54 -8.21 1.03
CA ARG A 151 -16.89 -7.72 1.35
C ARG A 151 -17.39 -8.26 2.69
N ARG A 152 -17.15 -9.54 2.98
CA ARG A 152 -17.52 -10.14 4.28
C ARG A 152 -16.73 -9.51 5.42
N TYR A 153 -15.43 -9.30 5.23
CA TYR A 153 -14.56 -8.68 6.21
C TYR A 153 -14.96 -7.23 6.51
N ILE A 154 -15.15 -6.40 5.48
CA ILE A 154 -15.60 -5.01 5.62
C ILE A 154 -16.96 -4.95 6.31
N ARG A 155 -17.90 -5.85 5.98
CA ARG A 155 -19.19 -5.92 6.68
C ARG A 155 -19.00 -6.25 8.17
N SER A 156 -18.07 -7.13 8.51
CA SER A 156 -17.76 -7.49 9.90
C SER A 156 -17.22 -6.30 10.67
N LEU A 157 -16.26 -5.57 10.10
CA LEU A 157 -15.75 -4.31 10.66
C LEU A 157 -16.82 -3.22 10.72
N GLY A 158 -17.78 -3.23 9.80
CA GLY A 158 -18.93 -2.33 9.80
C GLY A 158 -19.81 -2.46 11.06
N TRP A 159 -19.92 -3.67 11.62
CA TRP A 159 -20.62 -3.88 12.89
C TRP A 159 -19.87 -3.27 14.07
N ILE A 160 -18.53 -3.37 14.08
CA ILE A 160 -17.69 -2.74 15.10
C ILE A 160 -17.78 -1.23 14.99
N LYS A 161 -17.66 -0.69 13.76
CA LYS A 161 -17.83 0.73 13.46
C LYS A 161 -19.16 1.29 14.00
N ALA A 162 -20.26 0.56 13.85
CA ALA A 162 -21.58 1.01 14.31
C ALA A 162 -21.67 1.22 15.83
N ARG A 163 -20.74 0.65 16.61
CA ARG A 163 -20.68 0.77 18.08
C ARG A 163 -19.81 1.93 18.56
N THR A 164 -18.98 2.46 17.66
CA THR A 164 -18.08 3.59 17.90
C THR A 164 -18.70 4.85 17.29
N THR A 165 -19.41 5.61 18.11
CA THR A 165 -19.96 6.91 17.71
C THR A 165 -18.99 8.03 18.09
N GLU A 166 -18.27 8.55 17.11
CA GLU A 166 -17.43 9.73 17.28
C GLU A 166 -18.07 10.92 16.56
N LYS A 167 -18.10 12.08 17.23
CA LYS A 167 -18.55 13.33 16.64
C LYS A 167 -17.34 14.09 16.14
N THR A 168 -17.41 14.57 14.90
CA THR A 168 -16.41 15.51 14.37
C THR A 168 -16.63 16.86 15.02
N GLU A 169 -15.61 17.38 15.70
CA GLU A 169 -15.68 18.67 16.38
C GLU A 169 -14.63 19.64 15.86
N LEU A 170 -15.08 20.88 15.63
CA LEU A 170 -14.20 21.97 15.25
C LEU A 170 -13.44 22.48 16.47
N ILE A 171 -12.24 22.98 16.24
CA ILE A 171 -11.35 23.48 17.31
C ILE A 171 -11.99 24.64 18.08
N GLY A 172 -12.73 25.51 17.37
CA GLY A 172 -13.49 26.62 17.95
C GLY A 172 -14.86 26.24 18.54
N SER A 173 -15.19 24.95 18.67
CA SER A 173 -16.46 24.52 19.26
C SER A 173 -16.62 25.03 20.70
N SER A 174 -17.80 25.54 21.04
CA SER A 174 -18.13 25.99 22.40
C SER A 174 -18.45 24.85 23.37
N ASP A 175 -18.50 23.60 22.91
CA ASP A 175 -18.72 22.46 23.81
C ASP A 175 -17.52 22.32 24.77
N VAL A 176 -17.79 22.50 26.05
CA VAL A 176 -16.78 22.63 27.10
C VAL A 176 -16.38 21.26 27.65
N GLN A 177 -17.12 20.18 27.35
CA GLN A 177 -16.95 18.88 28.01
C GLN A 177 -15.83 18.02 27.41
N ILE A 178 -15.33 18.34 26.21
CA ILE A 178 -14.34 17.51 25.51
C ILE A 178 -12.96 18.16 25.59
N GLU A 179 -12.08 17.50 26.33
CA GLU A 179 -10.67 17.81 26.43
C GLU A 179 -9.91 17.06 25.32
N PHE A 180 -9.22 17.81 24.46
CA PHE A 180 -8.42 17.21 23.39
C PHE A 180 -7.07 16.87 24.00
N THR A 181 -6.77 15.58 24.08
CA THR A 181 -5.48 15.05 24.50
C THR A 181 -4.86 14.26 23.36
N VAL A 182 -3.54 14.17 23.35
CA VAL A 182 -2.82 13.36 22.37
C VAL A 182 -2.96 11.90 22.79
N ASP A 183 -3.59 11.09 21.93
CA ASP A 183 -3.73 9.65 22.14
C ASP A 183 -2.70 8.91 21.28
N GLU A 184 -1.54 8.63 21.86
CA GLU A 184 -0.45 7.92 21.15
C GLU A 184 -0.85 6.51 20.70
N HIS A 185 -1.70 5.81 21.48
CA HIS A 185 -2.15 4.46 21.13
C HIS A 185 -3.02 4.48 19.88
N ARG A 186 -3.93 5.46 19.78
CA ARG A 186 -4.76 5.64 18.60
C ARG A 186 -3.95 6.07 17.38
N LEU A 187 -2.99 6.98 17.56
CA LEU A 187 -2.08 7.42 16.49
C LEU A 187 -1.17 6.29 15.98
N ALA A 188 -0.86 5.30 16.82
CA ALA A 188 -0.05 4.14 16.42
C ALA A 188 -0.69 3.34 15.28
N HIS A 189 -2.01 3.40 15.08
CA HIS A 189 -2.67 2.75 13.94
C HIS A 189 -2.26 3.32 12.58
N ALA A 190 -1.69 4.53 12.51
CA ALA A 190 -1.16 5.08 11.28
C ALA A 190 0.16 4.40 10.85
N ARG A 191 1.00 3.98 11.81
CA ARG A 191 2.35 3.43 11.54
C ARG A 191 2.28 2.01 11.04
N LEU A 192 3.09 1.58 10.08
CA LEU A 192 3.00 0.19 9.60
C LEU A 192 3.33 -0.85 10.67
N ASP A 193 4.24 -0.53 11.59
CA ASP A 193 4.62 -1.42 12.69
C ASP A 193 3.77 -1.20 13.96
N GLY A 194 2.62 -0.52 13.80
CA GLY A 194 1.62 -0.33 14.83
C GLY A 194 0.77 -1.58 15.12
N PRO A 195 -0.35 -1.43 15.83
CA PRO A 195 -1.20 -2.54 16.30
C PRO A 195 -1.64 -3.50 15.19
N PRO A 196 -1.92 -4.78 15.53
CA PRO A 196 -2.31 -5.79 14.55
C PRO A 196 -3.69 -5.51 13.93
N VAL A 197 -4.01 -6.22 12.84
CA VAL A 197 -5.31 -6.12 12.18
C VAL A 197 -6.43 -6.70 13.04
N VAL A 198 -7.59 -6.04 13.04
CA VAL A 198 -8.79 -6.52 13.72
C VAL A 198 -9.32 -7.76 13.00
N GLN A 199 -9.42 -8.88 13.72
CA GLN A 199 -9.89 -10.13 13.14
C GLN A 199 -11.41 -10.15 12.99
N ALA A 200 -11.91 -10.82 11.94
CA ALA A 200 -13.33 -10.82 11.60
C ALA A 200 -14.23 -11.36 12.73
N TYR A 201 -13.80 -12.41 13.44
CA TYR A 201 -14.57 -13.04 14.51
C TYR A 201 -14.78 -12.11 15.72
N ILE A 202 -13.89 -11.12 15.92
CA ILE A 202 -14.01 -10.16 17.03
C ILE A 202 -15.30 -9.34 16.90
N ALA A 203 -15.83 -9.19 15.67
CA ALA A 203 -17.12 -8.54 15.45
C ALA A 203 -18.30 -9.24 16.17
N GLU A 204 -18.16 -10.50 16.55
CA GLU A 204 -19.20 -11.26 17.27
C GLU A 204 -19.35 -10.81 18.74
N ASP A 205 -18.27 -10.32 19.35
CA ASP A 205 -18.34 -9.71 20.67
C ASP A 205 -19.03 -8.33 20.56
N LYS A 206 -20.24 -8.22 21.09
CA LYS A 206 -21.06 -7.00 21.04
C LYS A 206 -20.50 -5.85 21.89
N THR A 207 -19.64 -6.16 22.85
CA THR A 207 -19.06 -5.16 23.77
C THR A 207 -17.80 -4.54 23.19
N HIS A 208 -17.14 -5.24 22.27
CA HIS A 208 -15.91 -4.78 21.66
C HIS A 208 -16.12 -3.56 20.75
N LYS A 209 -15.23 -2.57 20.94
CA LYS A 209 -15.17 -1.30 20.21
C LYS A 209 -13.73 -1.03 19.80
N GLU A 210 -13.57 -0.45 18.61
CA GLU A 210 -12.28 -0.02 18.07
C GLU A 210 -12.45 1.37 17.45
N PRO A 211 -11.39 2.20 17.45
CA PRO A 211 -11.41 3.48 16.77
C PRO A 211 -11.41 3.29 15.25
N LEU A 212 -11.86 4.32 14.52
CA LEU A 212 -12.01 4.24 13.06
C LEU A 212 -10.66 3.99 12.35
N GLU A 213 -9.57 4.49 12.91
CA GLU A 213 -8.21 4.31 12.41
C GLU A 213 -7.80 2.84 12.44
N ALA A 214 -8.16 2.10 13.49
CA ALA A 214 -7.88 0.66 13.59
C ALA A 214 -8.62 -0.14 12.51
N LEU A 215 -9.90 0.20 12.27
CA LEU A 215 -10.70 -0.45 11.23
C LEU A 215 -10.17 -0.14 9.83
N PHE A 216 -9.87 1.12 9.55
CA PHE A 216 -9.33 1.55 8.26
C PHE A 216 -7.96 0.93 7.99
N ARG A 217 -7.05 0.97 8.99
CA ARG A 217 -5.76 0.27 8.96
C ARG A 217 -5.93 -1.19 8.60
N SER A 218 -6.85 -1.88 9.27
CA SER A 218 -7.04 -3.31 9.09
C SER A 218 -7.48 -3.66 7.66
N ILE A 219 -8.37 -2.87 7.07
CA ILE A 219 -8.76 -3.02 5.66
C ILE A 219 -7.55 -2.85 4.74
N LEU A 220 -6.75 -1.79 4.94
CA LEU A 220 -5.61 -1.49 4.09
C LEU A 220 -4.49 -2.53 4.20
N LEU A 221 -4.16 -3.00 5.41
CA LEU A 221 -3.12 -4.01 5.60
C LEU A 221 -3.52 -5.36 5.00
N VAL A 222 -4.76 -5.80 5.20
CA VAL A 222 -5.25 -7.04 4.59
C VAL A 222 -5.24 -6.93 3.06
N LEU A 223 -5.62 -5.78 2.49
CA LEU A 223 -5.53 -5.53 1.06
C LEU A 223 -4.08 -5.56 0.55
N MET A 224 -3.18 -4.91 1.27
CA MET A 224 -1.76 -4.84 0.92
C MET A 224 -1.10 -6.22 0.92
N ASP A 225 -1.32 -7.01 1.97
CA ASP A 225 -0.72 -8.34 2.11
C ASP A 225 -1.23 -9.31 1.03
N ASN A 226 -2.55 -9.38 0.84
CA ASN A 226 -3.14 -10.26 -0.18
C ASN A 226 -2.81 -9.77 -1.60
N GLY A 227 -2.86 -8.46 -1.85
CA GLY A 227 -2.54 -7.89 -3.16
C GLY A 227 -1.07 -8.10 -3.55
N SER A 228 -0.15 -7.97 -2.59
CA SER A 228 1.27 -8.23 -2.82
C SER A 228 1.53 -9.71 -3.09
N ALA A 229 0.96 -10.61 -2.26
CA ALA A 229 1.10 -12.05 -2.43
C ALA A 229 0.56 -12.52 -3.80
N GLU A 230 -0.61 -12.01 -4.19
CA GLU A 230 -1.20 -12.30 -5.50
C GLU A 230 -0.32 -11.82 -6.65
N TYR A 231 0.20 -10.60 -6.56
CA TYR A 231 1.08 -10.05 -7.58
C TYR A 231 2.36 -10.89 -7.74
N THR A 232 2.99 -11.29 -6.63
CA THR A 232 4.16 -12.18 -6.65
C THR A 232 3.82 -13.52 -7.29
N PHE A 233 2.67 -14.12 -6.97
CA PHE A 233 2.27 -15.38 -7.57
C PHE A 233 2.01 -15.24 -9.08
N VAL A 234 1.20 -14.25 -9.48
CA VAL A 234 0.82 -14.07 -10.89
C VAL A 234 2.03 -13.80 -11.77
N THR A 235 2.95 -12.95 -11.32
CA THR A 235 4.18 -12.65 -12.07
C THR A 235 5.13 -13.86 -12.14
N ALA A 236 5.11 -14.73 -11.14
CA ALA A 236 5.92 -15.95 -11.11
C ALA A 236 5.32 -17.11 -11.91
N PHE A 237 4.00 -17.27 -11.95
CA PHE A 237 3.32 -18.41 -12.58
C PHE A 237 2.82 -18.11 -14.00
N PHE A 238 2.40 -16.87 -14.27
CA PHE A 238 1.90 -16.43 -15.58
C PHE A 238 2.85 -15.40 -16.22
N PRO A 239 4.09 -15.78 -16.57
CA PRO A 239 5.01 -14.85 -17.21
C PRO A 239 4.44 -14.39 -18.55
N GLN A 240 4.62 -13.10 -18.87
CA GLN A 240 4.33 -12.62 -20.22
C GLN A 240 5.31 -13.29 -21.20
N PRO A 241 4.83 -13.74 -22.37
CA PRO A 241 5.73 -14.21 -23.41
C PRO A 241 6.69 -13.07 -23.76
N SER A 242 8.00 -13.34 -23.71
CA SER A 242 9.04 -12.39 -24.11
C SER A 242 8.70 -11.89 -25.50
N GLN A 243 8.39 -10.60 -25.64
CA GLN A 243 8.37 -9.98 -26.95
C GLN A 243 9.82 -10.04 -27.47
N ASP A 244 10.06 -10.81 -28.53
CA ASP A 244 11.27 -10.65 -29.34
C ASP A 244 11.43 -9.15 -29.65
N PRO A 245 12.66 -8.60 -29.61
CA PRO A 245 12.89 -7.20 -29.91
C PRO A 245 12.68 -6.96 -31.41
N THR A 246 11.43 -6.75 -31.82
CA THR A 246 11.13 -6.19 -33.13
C THR A 246 11.65 -4.75 -33.17
N PRO A 247 12.39 -4.34 -34.22
CA PRO A 247 12.91 -2.99 -34.33
C PRO A 247 11.72 -2.03 -34.36
N LYS A 248 11.63 -1.17 -33.34
CA LYS A 248 10.63 -0.11 -33.25
C LYS A 248 10.84 0.86 -34.42
N THR A 249 10.04 0.72 -35.48
CA THR A 249 9.81 1.81 -36.42
C THR A 249 9.13 2.93 -35.65
N SER A 250 9.82 4.05 -35.62
CA SER A 250 9.34 5.33 -35.11
C SER A 250 8.11 5.76 -35.88
N ASP A 251 6.95 5.72 -35.24
CA ASP A 251 5.92 6.72 -35.51
C ASP A 251 5.42 7.28 -34.18
N SER A 252 5.62 8.59 -34.08
CA SER A 252 5.33 9.46 -32.98
C SER A 252 3.82 9.59 -32.76
N SER A 253 3.34 9.20 -31.57
CA SER A 253 2.28 9.92 -30.83
C SER A 253 2.12 9.40 -29.40
N GLY A 254 2.62 10.19 -28.44
CA GLY A 254 1.97 10.45 -27.15
C GLY A 254 1.87 9.33 -26.12
N THR A 255 2.96 9.03 -25.40
CA THR A 255 2.89 8.88 -23.93
C THR A 255 4.28 9.10 -23.33
N VAL A 256 4.44 10.24 -22.67
CA VAL A 256 5.67 10.69 -22.03
C VAL A 256 5.71 10.11 -20.61
N PHE A 257 6.38 8.97 -20.45
CA PHE A 257 7.48 8.75 -19.49
C PHE A 257 7.77 7.25 -19.41
N SER A 258 8.93 6.87 -19.91
CA SER A 258 9.49 5.52 -19.78
C SER A 258 10.87 5.60 -19.11
N HIS A 259 10.98 4.90 -17.98
CA HIS A 259 12.16 4.21 -17.41
C HIS A 259 13.29 5.03 -16.73
N PRO A 260 14.00 4.46 -15.71
CA PRO A 260 14.88 3.30 -15.87
C PRO A 260 14.59 2.08 -14.97
N ASP A 261 14.94 0.91 -15.51
CA ASP A 261 15.32 -0.32 -14.81
C ASP A 261 16.25 -0.03 -13.62
N SER A 262 16.00 -0.69 -12.49
CA SER A 262 16.98 -0.87 -11.42
C SER A 262 16.97 -2.31 -10.93
N ARG A 263 17.62 -3.18 -11.71
CA ARG A 263 18.20 -4.43 -11.19
C ARG A 263 19.47 -4.06 -10.42
N GLY A 264 19.41 -4.26 -9.10
CA GLY A 264 20.57 -4.47 -8.24
C GLY A 264 21.13 -3.23 -7.55
N LEU A 265 20.87 -3.10 -6.24
CA LEU A 265 21.82 -2.63 -5.22
C LEU A 265 21.38 -3.20 -3.85
N PRO A 266 22.32 -3.45 -2.92
CA PRO A 266 22.07 -4.16 -1.67
C PRO A 266 21.35 -3.29 -0.64
N ALA A 267 20.61 -3.96 0.24
CA ALA A 267 19.87 -3.39 1.35
C ALA A 267 20.80 -2.75 2.40
N GLU A 268 20.97 -1.43 2.36
CA GLU A 268 21.30 -0.59 3.52
C GLU A 268 20.76 0.83 3.26
N ASP A 269 19.69 1.22 3.95
CA ASP A 269 19.65 2.36 4.89
C ASP A 269 18.18 2.64 5.26
N THR A 270 17.73 2.09 6.38
CA THR A 270 16.40 2.31 6.95
C THR A 270 16.32 3.73 7.51
N ARG A 271 15.86 4.70 6.71
CA ARG A 271 15.48 6.03 7.19
C ARG A 271 13.95 6.15 7.23
N ARG A 272 13.49 6.28 8.48
CA ARG A 272 12.12 6.33 9.01
C ARG A 272 11.22 7.27 8.21
N ALA A 273 10.00 6.82 7.90
CA ALA A 273 9.10 7.46 6.96
C ALA A 273 7.67 7.57 7.51
N SER A 274 6.95 8.61 7.08
CA SER A 274 5.54 8.88 7.41
C SER A 274 4.62 7.67 7.12
N PRO A 275 3.51 7.46 7.87
CA PRO A 275 2.51 6.39 7.67
C PRO A 275 2.14 6.02 6.23
N GLY A 276 1.94 7.04 5.38
CA GLY A 276 1.63 6.84 3.96
C GLY A 276 2.86 6.47 3.12
N ALA A 277 4.03 7.03 3.46
CA ALA A 277 5.30 6.77 2.80
C ALA A 277 5.89 5.40 3.19
N GLU A 278 5.67 4.94 4.42
CA GLU A 278 6.00 3.58 4.89
C GLU A 278 5.21 2.51 4.12
N THR A 279 3.89 2.72 3.93
CA THR A 279 3.03 1.81 3.15
C THR A 279 3.51 1.72 1.70
N ILE A 280 3.82 2.87 1.09
CA ILE A 280 4.40 2.93 -0.27
C ILE A 280 5.79 2.27 -0.29
N GLY A 281 6.64 2.49 0.72
CA GLY A 281 7.96 1.89 0.84
C GLY A 281 7.96 0.37 1.00
N LYS A 282 7.01 -0.21 1.77
CA LYS A 282 6.85 -1.67 1.84
C LYS A 282 6.26 -2.24 0.54
N VAL A 283 5.40 -1.50 -0.16
CA VAL A 283 4.90 -1.90 -1.48
C VAL A 283 6.00 -1.84 -2.55
N GLN A 284 6.87 -0.83 -2.49
CA GLN A 284 8.07 -0.70 -3.34
C GLN A 284 9.09 -1.81 -3.02
N ALA A 285 9.33 -2.12 -1.75
CA ALA A 285 10.17 -3.24 -1.32
C ALA A 285 9.60 -4.61 -1.74
N ARG A 286 8.27 -4.72 -1.86
CA ARG A 286 7.56 -5.90 -2.38
C ARG A 286 7.37 -5.88 -3.91
N GLY A 287 7.73 -4.80 -4.59
CA GLY A 287 7.65 -4.64 -6.04
C GLY A 287 6.24 -4.63 -6.63
N CYS A 288 5.18 -4.35 -5.85
CA CYS A 288 3.79 -4.42 -6.33
C CYS A 288 3.32 -3.09 -6.96
N LEU A 289 3.74 -2.83 -8.20
CA LEU A 289 3.43 -1.61 -8.97
C LEU A 289 1.93 -1.24 -9.03
N PRO A 290 0.99 -2.18 -9.25
CA PRO A 290 -0.43 -1.84 -9.30
C PRO A 290 -0.96 -1.29 -7.96
N LEU A 291 -0.48 -1.86 -6.85
CA LEU A 291 -0.90 -1.44 -5.52
C LEU A 291 -0.33 -0.07 -5.16
N GLU A 292 0.91 0.22 -5.57
CA GLU A 292 1.53 1.54 -5.41
C GLU A 292 0.71 2.60 -6.15
N THR A 293 0.35 2.35 -7.40
CA THR A 293 -0.49 3.24 -8.22
C THR A 293 -1.85 3.50 -7.55
N TRP A 294 -2.46 2.44 -7.01
CA TRP A 294 -3.74 2.56 -6.29
C TRP A 294 -3.61 3.37 -5.00
N LEU A 295 -2.57 3.15 -4.20
CA LEU A 295 -2.32 3.91 -2.96
C LEU A 295 -2.08 5.39 -3.24
N PHE A 296 -1.33 5.73 -4.30
CA PHE A 296 -1.17 7.12 -4.73
C PHE A 296 -2.50 7.75 -5.14
N GLY A 297 -3.33 7.01 -5.89
CA GLY A 297 -4.68 7.46 -6.25
C GLY A 297 -5.55 7.71 -5.02
N LEU A 298 -5.52 6.81 -4.04
CA LEU A 298 -6.25 6.96 -2.78
C LEU A 298 -5.77 8.20 -2.00
N ARG A 299 -4.46 8.42 -1.92
CA ARG A 299 -3.88 9.61 -1.28
C ARG A 299 -4.35 10.91 -1.93
N MET A 300 -4.39 10.95 -3.27
CA MET A 300 -4.89 12.11 -4.01
C MET A 300 -6.38 12.39 -3.76
N GLN A 301 -7.19 11.36 -3.49
CA GLN A 301 -8.60 11.53 -3.15
C GLN A 301 -8.80 12.02 -1.70
N PHE A 302 -7.94 11.62 -0.76
CA PHE A 302 -8.03 12.07 0.63
C PHE A 302 -7.59 13.52 0.82
N TRP A 303 -6.65 14.01 0.01
CA TRP A 303 -6.10 15.34 0.19
C TRP A 303 -7.16 16.47 0.15
N PRO A 304 -8.08 16.55 -0.84
CA PRO A 304 -9.14 17.56 -0.84
C PRO A 304 -10.06 17.49 0.38
N VAL A 305 -10.36 16.28 0.86
CA VAL A 305 -11.21 16.07 2.05
C VAL A 305 -10.51 16.61 3.29
N PHE A 306 -9.23 16.27 3.45
CA PHE A 306 -8.39 16.78 4.52
C PHE A 306 -8.28 18.32 4.48
N GLN A 307 -8.01 18.89 3.30
CA GLN A 307 -7.88 20.34 3.12
C GLN A 307 -9.19 21.07 3.45
N LYS A 308 -10.34 20.50 3.08
CA LYS A 308 -11.65 21.03 3.44
C LYS A 308 -11.83 21.07 4.96
N GLN A 309 -11.55 19.97 5.66
CA GLN A 309 -11.66 19.90 7.12
C GLN A 309 -10.73 20.93 7.81
N MET A 310 -9.47 21.02 7.38
CA MET A 310 -8.54 22.03 7.91
C MET A 310 -9.05 23.47 7.71
N THR A 311 -9.66 23.74 6.56
CA THR A 311 -10.25 25.05 6.27
C THR A 311 -11.43 25.34 7.19
N GLU A 312 -12.27 24.34 7.50
CA GLU A 312 -13.37 24.47 8.46
C GLU A 312 -12.87 24.75 9.89
N HIS A 313 -11.77 24.09 10.33
CA HIS A 313 -11.13 24.39 11.61
C HIS A 313 -10.65 25.85 11.67
N VAL A 314 -9.96 26.34 10.64
CA VAL A 314 -9.50 27.74 10.55
C VAL A 314 -10.70 28.70 10.55
N ALA A 315 -11.72 28.42 9.75
CA ALA A 315 -12.93 29.25 9.68
C ALA A 315 -13.67 29.30 11.03
N SER A 316 -13.62 28.24 11.84
CA SER A 316 -14.24 28.23 13.17
C SER A 316 -13.61 29.26 14.11
N LEU A 317 -12.28 29.42 14.06
CA LEU A 317 -11.57 30.41 14.88
C LEU A 317 -11.75 31.83 14.32
N SER A 318 -11.73 31.98 12.99
CA SER A 318 -11.99 33.26 12.32
C SER A 318 -13.38 33.82 12.68
N LYS A 319 -14.43 32.98 12.70
CA LYS A 319 -15.77 33.38 13.16
C LYS A 319 -15.80 33.84 14.62
N LEU A 320 -15.03 33.21 15.50
CA LEU A 320 -14.92 33.66 16.91
C LEU A 320 -14.20 35.01 17.02
N ASN A 321 -13.18 35.24 16.19
CA ASN A 321 -12.48 36.52 16.07
C ASN A 321 -13.43 37.66 15.62
N GLU A 322 -14.27 37.39 14.61
CA GLU A 322 -15.27 38.33 14.11
C GLU A 322 -16.38 38.61 15.13
N ALA A 323 -16.87 37.57 15.81
CA ALA A 323 -17.91 37.69 16.83
C ALA A 323 -17.50 38.60 17.99
N GLY A 324 -16.21 38.64 18.33
CA GLY A 324 -15.64 39.54 19.33
C GLY A 324 -15.49 40.99 18.90
N SER A 325 -15.47 41.27 17.59
CA SER A 325 -15.16 42.60 17.03
C SER A 325 -16.38 43.52 16.88
N GLY A 326 -17.60 43.00 16.98
CA GLY A 326 -18.84 43.78 16.99
C GLY A 326 -19.20 44.42 15.64
N GLY A 327 -20.24 43.90 14.99
CA GLY A 327 -20.90 44.63 13.91
C GLY A 327 -21.74 45.79 14.45
N TYR A 328 -21.88 46.86 13.67
CA TYR A 328 -22.60 48.12 14.00
C TYR A 328 -24.02 47.95 14.60
N PHE A 329 -24.64 46.76 14.50
CA PHE A 329 -26.02 46.49 14.93
C PHE A 329 -26.19 45.33 15.94
N ARG A 330 -25.13 44.74 16.53
CA ARG A 330 -25.28 43.70 17.57
C ARG A 330 -24.33 43.91 18.75
N ARG A 331 -24.84 43.77 19.98
CA ARG A 331 -23.99 43.61 21.19
C ARG A 331 -23.15 42.33 21.00
N ALA A 332 -21.85 42.51 20.81
CA ALA A 332 -20.89 41.41 20.68
C ALA A 332 -20.73 40.67 22.01
N VAL A 333 -21.41 39.55 22.17
CA VAL A 333 -21.03 38.53 23.17
C VAL A 333 -19.88 37.74 22.56
N GLY A 334 -18.67 38.27 22.64
CA GLY A 334 -17.46 37.54 22.23
C GLY A 334 -17.13 36.39 23.20
N PRO A 335 -16.09 35.61 22.91
CA PRO A 335 -15.77 34.38 23.62
C PRO A 335 -15.49 34.61 25.11
N THR A 336 -15.71 33.57 25.93
CA THR A 336 -15.31 33.56 27.33
C THR A 336 -13.82 33.24 27.46
N ASP A 337 -13.16 33.75 28.50
CA ASP A 337 -11.73 33.50 28.75
C ASP A 337 -11.43 31.98 28.86
N SER A 338 -12.33 31.23 29.49
CA SER A 338 -12.25 29.76 29.60
C SER A 338 -12.32 29.06 28.25
N LEU A 339 -13.07 29.59 27.29
CA LEU A 339 -13.15 29.03 25.94
C LEU A 339 -11.84 29.26 25.19
N VAL A 340 -11.25 30.46 25.30
CA VAL A 340 -9.96 30.78 24.67
C VAL A 340 -8.85 29.88 25.23
N GLN A 341 -8.82 29.66 26.54
CA GLN A 341 -7.89 28.72 27.18
C GLN A 341 -8.04 27.30 26.62
N LYS A 342 -9.27 26.78 26.51
CA LYS A 342 -9.53 25.45 25.97
C LYS A 342 -9.14 25.33 24.49
N ILE A 343 -9.44 26.32 23.67
CA ILE A 343 -9.01 26.37 22.27
C ILE A 343 -7.48 26.29 22.19
N GLY A 344 -6.77 27.00 23.09
CA GLY A 344 -5.32 26.89 23.22
C GLY A 344 -4.86 25.47 23.51
N SER A 345 -5.42 24.79 24.51
CA SER A 345 -5.09 23.39 24.82
C SER A 345 -5.40 22.44 23.65
N ARG A 346 -6.54 22.65 22.95
CA ARG A 346 -6.90 21.87 21.75
C ARG A 346 -5.89 22.06 20.62
N TYR A 347 -5.44 23.29 20.40
CA TYR A 347 -4.42 23.58 19.40
C TYR A 347 -3.12 22.82 19.69
N VAL A 348 -2.69 22.78 20.96
CA VAL A 348 -1.49 22.04 21.37
C VAL A 348 -1.64 20.55 21.08
N ALA A 349 -2.76 19.93 21.47
CA ALA A 349 -3.01 18.51 21.18
C ALA A 349 -3.06 18.22 19.67
N PHE A 350 -3.69 19.12 18.90
CA PHE A 350 -3.75 19.03 17.45
C PHE A 350 -2.35 19.13 16.82
N PHE A 351 -1.55 20.11 17.24
CA PHE A 351 -0.18 20.28 16.76
C PHE A 351 0.69 19.05 16.99
N TRP A 352 0.67 18.50 18.22
CA TRP A 352 1.48 17.32 18.53
C TRP A 352 1.01 16.05 17.81
N SER A 353 -0.30 15.88 17.66
CA SER A 353 -0.84 14.75 16.87
C SER A 353 -0.31 14.79 15.43
N PHE A 354 -0.22 15.99 14.85
CA PHE A 354 0.39 16.17 13.53
C PHE A 354 1.88 15.85 13.54
N ILE A 355 2.65 16.38 14.48
CA ILE A 355 4.09 16.07 14.58
C ILE A 355 4.36 14.56 14.71
N ILE A 356 3.51 13.83 15.44
CA ILE A 356 3.64 12.37 15.59
C ILE A 356 3.36 11.62 14.28
N LEU A 357 2.43 12.15 13.47
CA LEU A 357 2.05 11.57 12.17
C LEU A 357 2.98 12.00 11.03
N THR A 358 3.62 13.16 11.12
CA THR A 358 4.47 13.72 10.06
C THR A 358 5.95 13.55 10.43
N GLU A 359 6.56 12.44 10.01
CA GLU A 359 7.97 12.14 10.31
C GLU A 359 8.97 12.83 9.35
N THR A 360 8.52 13.37 8.21
CA THR A 360 9.38 14.00 7.19
C THR A 360 9.07 15.47 6.97
N GLU A 361 10.11 16.27 6.68
CA GLU A 361 10.00 17.74 6.53
C GLU A 361 9.26 18.20 5.26
N ASP A 362 9.08 17.30 4.28
CA ASP A 362 8.56 17.62 2.94
C ASP A 362 7.04 17.82 2.87
N GLU A 363 6.31 17.64 3.98
CA GLU A 363 4.85 17.83 4.05
C GLU A 363 4.45 19.31 4.24
N THR A 364 5.04 20.19 3.41
CA THR A 364 4.91 21.66 3.47
C THR A 364 3.46 22.15 3.55
N MET A 365 2.54 21.49 2.83
CA MET A 365 1.12 21.86 2.79
C MET A 365 0.38 21.55 4.10
N ILE A 366 0.81 20.53 4.85
CA ILE A 366 0.24 20.21 6.15
C ILE A 366 0.61 21.31 7.17
N PHE A 367 1.89 21.67 7.22
CA PHE A 367 2.39 22.72 8.12
C PHE A 367 1.85 24.12 7.78
N SER A 368 1.52 24.39 6.51
CA SER A 368 0.81 25.62 6.12
C SER A 368 -0.54 25.76 6.82
N ASN A 369 -1.32 24.68 6.92
CA ASN A 369 -2.61 24.71 7.62
C ASN A 369 -2.45 24.91 9.15
N LEU A 370 -1.43 24.30 9.77
CA LEU A 370 -1.10 24.53 11.18
C LEU A 370 -0.69 25.98 11.44
N THR A 371 0.06 26.59 10.51
CA THR A 371 0.46 28.00 10.59
C THR A 371 -0.74 28.95 10.53
N ARG A 372 -1.75 28.64 9.70
CA ARG A 372 -3.00 29.39 9.63
C ARG A 372 -3.78 29.30 10.93
N LEU A 373 -3.91 28.10 11.51
CA LEU A 373 -4.54 27.91 12.82
C LEU A 373 -3.84 28.68 13.93
N ARG A 374 -2.49 28.65 13.96
CA ARG A 374 -1.67 29.43 14.90
C ARG A 374 -1.97 30.92 14.83
N THR A 375 -2.07 31.44 13.60
CA THR A 375 -2.33 32.86 13.36
C THR A 375 -3.71 33.25 13.91
N GLU A 376 -4.74 32.46 13.63
CA GLU A 376 -6.09 32.71 14.14
C GLU A 376 -6.18 32.59 15.67
N LEU A 377 -5.49 31.62 16.28
CA LEU A 377 -5.41 31.49 17.73
C LEU A 377 -4.71 32.69 18.38
N THR A 378 -3.62 33.16 17.78
CA THR A 378 -2.89 34.35 18.26
C THR A 378 -3.80 35.57 18.20
N ASN A 379 -4.51 35.76 17.10
CA ASN A 379 -5.49 36.83 16.94
C ASN A 379 -6.60 36.74 17.99
N LEU A 380 -7.07 35.53 18.30
CA LEU A 380 -8.12 35.29 19.31
C LEU A 380 -7.68 35.72 20.70
N ILE A 381 -6.47 35.35 21.11
CA ILE A 381 -5.90 35.74 22.41
C ILE A 381 -5.74 37.26 22.50
N VAL A 382 -5.21 37.89 21.45
CA VAL A 382 -5.00 39.35 21.39
C VAL A 382 -6.32 40.11 21.36
N ASN A 383 -7.30 39.66 20.59
CA ASN A 383 -8.60 40.32 20.50
C ASN A 383 -9.38 40.20 21.80
N GLN A 384 -9.29 39.04 22.48
CA GLN A 384 -9.90 38.87 23.80
C GLN A 384 -9.22 39.75 24.85
N SER A 385 -7.89 39.87 24.84
CA SER A 385 -7.18 40.73 25.80
C SER A 385 -7.57 42.20 25.65
N LYS A 386 -7.77 42.69 24.41
CA LYS A 386 -8.23 44.07 24.14
C LYS A 386 -9.64 44.37 24.68
N ARG A 387 -10.47 43.35 24.88
CA ARG A 387 -11.82 43.50 25.46
C ARG A 387 -11.78 43.67 26.98
N ILE A 388 -10.66 43.36 27.62
CA ILE A 388 -10.45 43.59 29.04
C ILE A 388 -10.09 45.07 29.24
N GLY A 389 -10.99 45.83 29.87
CA GLY A 389 -10.84 47.28 30.02
C GLY A 389 -9.68 47.73 30.92
N ASP A 390 -9.23 46.90 31.88
CA ASP A 390 -8.07 47.19 32.72
C ASP A 390 -6.76 46.79 31.98
N PRO A 391 -5.87 47.74 31.65
CA PRO A 391 -4.63 47.46 30.92
C PRO A 391 -3.74 46.42 31.60
N LEU A 392 -3.69 46.43 32.95
CA LEU A 392 -2.86 45.47 33.69
C LEU A 392 -3.46 44.06 33.60
N LYS A 393 -4.79 43.93 33.73
CA LYS A 393 -5.48 42.63 33.59
C LYS A 393 -5.42 42.12 32.15
N SER A 394 -5.50 43.00 31.16
CA SER A 394 -5.32 42.67 29.75
C SER A 394 -3.93 42.08 29.47
N ALA A 395 -2.87 42.75 29.94
CA ALA A 395 -1.51 42.27 29.80
C ALA A 395 -1.25 40.96 30.58
N THR A 396 -1.83 40.84 31.77
CA THR A 396 -1.74 39.63 32.60
C THR A 396 -2.43 38.43 31.94
N PHE A 397 -3.63 38.62 31.38
CA PHE A 397 -4.36 37.57 30.65
C PHE A 397 -3.54 37.08 29.44
N GLN A 398 -3.01 38.01 28.64
CA GLN A 398 -2.21 37.67 27.47
C GLN A 398 -0.94 36.89 27.85
N SER A 399 -0.23 37.33 28.90
CA SER A 399 0.96 36.64 29.41
C SER A 399 0.62 35.24 29.91
N SER A 400 -0.43 35.09 30.70
CA SER A 400 -0.88 33.80 31.23
C SER A 400 -1.26 32.82 30.11
N MET A 401 -1.88 33.31 29.03
CA MET A 401 -2.28 32.46 27.92
C MET A 401 -1.13 31.95 27.07
N PHE A 402 -0.17 32.81 26.75
CA PHE A 402 1.03 32.38 26.04
C PHE A 402 1.94 31.51 26.90
N GLU A 403 2.02 31.77 28.20
CA GLU A 403 2.75 30.91 29.13
C GLU A 403 2.13 29.51 29.20
N MET A 404 0.80 29.40 29.30
CA MET A 404 0.10 28.11 29.28
C MET A 404 0.40 27.33 27.99
N LEU A 405 0.33 27.98 26.83
CA LEU A 405 0.65 27.36 25.54
C LEU A 405 2.11 26.90 25.49
N LEU A 406 3.04 27.77 25.88
CA LEU A 406 4.47 27.47 25.87
C LEU A 406 4.81 26.30 26.79
N GLN A 407 4.24 26.27 28.01
CA GLN A 407 4.42 25.17 28.95
C GLN A 407 3.81 23.86 28.44
N ALA A 408 2.62 23.91 27.81
CA ALA A 408 1.98 22.73 27.26
C ALA A 408 2.75 22.17 26.04
N MET A 409 3.37 23.06 25.25
CA MET A 409 4.22 22.68 24.12
C MET A 409 5.57 22.12 24.59
N SER A 410 6.19 22.68 25.62
CA SER A 410 7.52 22.25 26.10
C SER A 410 7.51 20.89 26.82
N LYS A 411 6.36 20.45 27.35
CA LYS A 411 6.21 19.19 28.10
C LYS A 411 6.37 17.92 27.23
N ASN A 412 6.25 18.02 25.91
CA ASN A 412 6.30 16.85 25.04
C ASN A 412 7.72 16.51 24.59
N GLN A 413 8.07 15.22 24.66
CA GLN A 413 9.38 14.66 24.28
C GLN A 413 9.79 14.98 22.81
N TYR A 414 8.80 15.18 21.94
CA TYR A 414 9.00 15.50 20.52
C TYR A 414 9.50 16.93 20.25
N SER A 415 9.47 17.81 21.27
CA SER A 415 9.91 19.21 21.18
C SER A 415 11.38 19.38 20.79
N MET A 416 12.22 18.38 21.09
CA MET A 416 13.67 18.50 20.95
C MET A 416 14.21 17.96 19.62
N SER A 417 13.46 17.08 18.93
CA SER A 417 13.96 16.38 17.74
C SER A 417 13.39 16.88 16.40
N HIS A 418 12.18 17.47 16.40
CA HIS A 418 11.51 17.84 15.14
C HIS A 418 11.69 19.35 14.83
N PRO A 419 12.27 19.75 13.67
CA PRO A 419 12.55 21.16 13.37
C PRO A 419 11.32 22.07 13.34
N LYS A 420 10.19 21.59 12.81
CA LYS A 420 8.91 22.34 12.90
C LYS A 420 8.42 22.53 14.33
N ALA A 421 8.60 21.55 15.22
CA ALA A 421 8.27 21.69 16.63
C ALA A 421 9.15 22.75 17.30
N GLN A 422 10.45 22.76 17.00
CA GLN A 422 11.38 23.80 17.48
C GLN A 422 10.98 25.20 16.99
N SER A 423 10.61 25.33 15.71
CA SER A 423 10.16 26.62 15.14
C SER A 423 8.87 27.13 15.80
N GLU A 424 7.95 26.22 16.12
CA GLU A 424 6.69 26.56 16.78
C GLU A 424 6.94 26.97 18.25
N LEU A 425 7.82 26.27 18.95
CA LEU A 425 8.25 26.64 20.31
C LEU A 425 8.93 28.01 20.35
N ALA A 426 9.77 28.33 19.36
CA ALA A 426 10.41 29.63 19.24
C ALA A 426 9.37 30.74 19.08
N TYR A 427 8.35 30.53 18.24
CA TYR A 427 7.25 31.47 18.06
C TYR A 427 6.50 31.76 19.37
N TRP A 428 6.09 30.71 20.10
CA TRP A 428 5.37 30.89 21.36
C TRP A 428 6.23 31.53 22.45
N ARG A 429 7.54 31.23 22.47
CA ARG A 429 8.50 31.87 23.39
C ARG A 429 8.62 33.37 23.13
N GLU A 430 8.76 33.77 21.88
CA GLU A 430 8.81 35.18 21.49
C GLU A 430 7.53 35.93 21.90
N ARG A 431 6.36 35.34 21.65
CA ARG A 431 5.06 35.93 22.03
C ARG A 431 4.88 36.08 23.53
N GLU A 432 5.29 35.07 24.29
CA GLU A 432 5.23 35.11 25.74
C GLU A 432 6.16 36.20 26.29
N GLU A 433 7.39 36.30 25.80
CA GLU A 433 8.35 37.32 26.23
C GLU A 433 7.87 38.75 25.89
N GLU A 434 7.34 38.97 24.69
CA GLU A 434 6.72 40.24 24.29
C GLU A 434 5.57 40.64 25.24
N SER A 435 4.72 39.68 25.60
CA SER A 435 3.58 39.94 26.50
C SER A 435 4.01 40.22 27.95
N ARG A 436 5.03 39.51 28.45
CA ARG A 436 5.60 39.72 29.78
C ARG A 436 6.24 41.10 29.90
N ARG A 437 6.99 41.54 28.88
CA ARG A 437 7.56 42.90 28.82
C ARG A 437 6.49 43.99 28.86
N ARG A 438 5.33 43.78 28.22
CA ARG A 438 4.18 44.70 28.27
C ARG A 438 3.52 44.73 29.65
N MET A 439 3.44 43.58 30.32
CA MET A 439 2.88 43.49 31.67
C MET A 439 3.76 44.24 32.68
N THR A 440 5.08 44.05 32.64
CA THR A 440 6.02 44.74 33.55
C THR A 440 6.03 46.26 33.31
N SER A 441 6.01 46.72 32.06
CA SER A 441 5.95 48.16 31.73
C SER A 441 4.62 48.81 32.15
N THR A 442 3.51 48.09 32.03
CA THR A 442 2.19 48.57 32.49
C THR A 442 2.11 48.62 34.02
N SER A 443 2.73 47.65 34.70
CA SER A 443 2.83 47.63 36.17
C SER A 443 3.67 48.79 36.70
N SER A 444 4.85 49.04 36.12
CA SER A 444 5.72 50.16 36.54
C SER A 444 5.07 51.52 36.29
N SER A 445 4.36 51.69 35.18
CA SER A 445 3.60 52.91 34.87
C SER A 445 2.46 53.18 35.87
N ARG A 446 1.87 52.12 36.43
CA ARG A 446 0.81 52.21 37.45
C ARG A 446 1.37 52.48 38.85
N GLN A 447 2.62 52.12 39.11
CA GLN A 447 3.31 52.35 40.39
C GLN A 447 3.94 53.75 40.48
N ASN A 448 4.21 54.38 39.33
CA ASN A 448 4.69 55.76 39.20
C ASN A 448 3.56 56.81 39.10
N ARG A 449 2.29 56.38 39.12
CA ARG A 449 1.09 57.22 39.20
C ARG A 449 0.45 57.05 40.56
#